data_AF-A0A1T4VVW6-F1
#
_entry.id   AF-A0A1T4VVW6-F1
#
_cell.length_a   1.000
_cell.length_b   1.000
_cell.length_c   1.000
_cell.angle_alpha   90.00
_cell.angle_beta   90.00
_cell.angle_gamma   90.00
#
_symmetry.space_group_name_H-M   'P 1'
#
loop_
_entity.id
_entity.type
_entity.pdbx_description
1 polymer ?
#
loop_
_entity_poly.entity_id
_entity_poly.type
_entity_poly.pdbx_seq_one_letter_code
_entity_poly.pdbx_strand_id
1 'polypeptide(L)'
;MAFVYLITEEAFEGEVVRPWVKIGYSKNPPEWRVNANLKRGNPRCLVLSAVFEFESIVQARRAEKAAHEQFSQHLFQKEWFQVCWKTVAAWYEEQGAIYRKNT
;
A
#
# COMPACT_ATOMS: atom_id res chain seq x y z
N MET A 1 -12.32 -6.76 11.28
CA MET A 1 -11.84 -5.86 10.21
C MET A 1 -10.33 -5.97 10.06
N ALA A 2 -9.85 -5.83 8.83
CA ALA A 2 -8.45 -5.75 8.45
C ALA A 2 -8.31 -4.84 7.23
N PHE A 3 -7.10 -4.38 6.96
CA PHE A 3 -6.84 -3.38 5.93
C PHE A 3 -5.79 -3.85 4.96
N VAL A 4 -5.96 -3.51 3.70
CA VAL A 4 -4.87 -3.45 2.72
C VAL A 4 -4.56 -1.99 2.47
N TYR A 5 -3.29 -1.63 2.44
CA TYR A 5 -2.83 -0.27 2.26
C TYR A 5 -1.78 -0.18 1.15
N LEU A 6 -1.80 0.95 0.46
CA LEU A 6 -0.80 1.35 -0.51
C LEU A 6 0.03 2.48 0.09
N ILE A 7 1.35 2.28 0.15
CA ILE A 7 2.30 3.28 0.61
C ILE A 7 3.16 3.74 -0.58
N THR A 8 3.43 5.03 -0.64
CA THR A 8 4.40 5.63 -1.57
C THR A 8 5.47 6.40 -0.80
N GLU A 9 6.56 6.71 -1.46
CA GLU A 9 7.60 7.61 -0.94
C GLU A 9 7.34 9.02 -1.49
N GLU A 10 7.42 10.03 -0.64
CA GLU A 10 7.64 11.40 -1.09
C GLU A 10 9.14 11.61 -1.35
N ALA A 11 9.44 12.35 -2.42
CA ALA A 11 10.82 12.74 -2.72
C ALA A 11 11.31 13.76 -1.69
N PHE A 12 12.61 13.72 -1.41
CA PHE A 12 13.29 14.87 -0.83
C PHE A 12 13.44 15.99 -1.86
N GLU A 13 13.73 17.20 -1.37
CA GLU A 13 14.02 18.34 -2.24
C GLU A 13 15.14 17.99 -3.23
N GLY A 14 14.85 18.14 -4.53
CA GLY A 14 15.79 17.82 -5.61
C GLY A 14 15.78 16.37 -6.09
N GLU A 15 15.00 15.46 -5.48
CA GLU A 15 14.86 14.07 -5.94
C GLU A 15 13.66 13.88 -6.89
N VAL A 16 13.80 12.93 -7.82
CA VAL A 16 12.69 12.49 -8.69
C VAL A 16 11.91 11.39 -7.98
N VAL A 17 10.64 11.65 -7.65
CA VAL A 17 9.73 10.63 -7.11
C VAL A 17 9.61 9.48 -8.10
N ARG A 18 10.01 8.28 -7.68
CA ARG A 18 9.72 7.07 -8.43
C ARG A 18 8.26 6.70 -8.19
N PRO A 19 7.49 6.30 -9.21
CA PRO A 19 6.07 5.95 -9.06
C PRO A 19 5.95 4.54 -8.48
N TRP A 20 6.69 4.23 -7.43
CA TRP A 20 6.71 2.91 -6.83
C TRP A 20 5.72 2.87 -5.68
N VAL A 21 5.07 1.72 -5.53
CA VAL A 21 4.07 1.50 -4.49
C VAL A 21 4.46 0.29 -3.68
N LYS A 22 4.29 0.41 -2.38
CA LYS A 22 4.31 -0.70 -1.46
C LYS A 22 2.90 -1.18 -1.18
N ILE A 23 2.65 -2.47 -1.39
CA ILE A 23 1.38 -3.12 -1.09
C ILE A 23 1.54 -3.91 0.20
N GLY A 24 0.74 -3.60 1.22
CA GLY A 24 0.81 -4.32 2.49
C GLY A 24 -0.56 -4.45 3.16
N TYR A 25 -0.64 -5.31 4.17
CA TYR A 25 -1.85 -5.49 4.96
C TYR A 25 -1.59 -5.33 6.47
N SER A 26 -2.65 -5.04 7.23
CA SER A 26 -2.59 -4.90 8.69
C SER A 26 -3.93 -5.21 9.36
N LYS A 27 -3.88 -5.68 10.61
CA LYS A 27 -5.05 -5.72 11.50
C LYS A 27 -5.34 -4.37 12.16
N ASN A 28 -4.29 -3.60 12.40
CA ASN A 28 -4.37 -2.27 12.97
C ASN A 28 -4.60 -1.25 11.86
N PRO A 29 -5.23 -0.10 12.18
CA PRO A 29 -5.34 1.00 11.24
C PRO A 29 -3.96 1.33 10.62
N PRO A 30 -3.88 1.46 9.28
CA PRO A 30 -2.63 1.60 8.56
C PRO A 30 -1.85 2.88 8.91
N GLU A 31 -2.49 3.88 9.49
CA GLU A 31 -1.87 5.09 10.04
C GLU A 31 -0.85 4.73 11.14
N TRP A 32 -1.12 3.68 11.91
CA TRP A 32 -0.17 3.17 12.90
C TRP A 32 1.07 2.55 12.24
N ARG A 33 0.93 1.97 11.05
CA ARG A 33 2.04 1.40 10.27
C ARG A 33 2.94 2.46 9.66
N VAL A 34 2.39 3.57 9.17
CA VAL A 34 3.20 4.71 8.71
C VAL A 34 4.02 5.28 9.86
N ASN A 35 3.37 5.55 11.00
CA ASN A 35 4.06 6.06 12.19
C ASN A 35 5.13 5.08 12.74
N ALA A 36 4.89 3.77 12.64
CA ALA A 36 5.88 2.76 13.04
C ALA A 36 7.10 2.70 12.10
N ASN A 37 6.92 2.97 10.80
CA ASN A 37 8.03 3.01 9.85
C ASN A 37 8.91 4.27 10.03
N LEU A 38 8.31 5.43 10.35
CA LEU A 38 9.05 6.65 10.68
C LEU A 38 9.96 6.46 11.91
N LYS A 39 9.48 5.75 12.94
CA LYS A 39 10.24 5.46 14.17
C LYS A 39 11.41 4.49 13.99
N ARG A 40 11.49 3.76 12.87
CA ARG A 40 12.58 2.81 12.58
C ARG A 40 13.73 3.45 11.79
N GLY A 41 13.75 4.77 11.66
CA GLY A 41 14.85 5.49 11.02
C GLY A 41 14.86 5.34 9.49
N ASN A 42 13.71 5.05 8.86
CA ASN A 42 13.61 5.20 7.42
C ASN A 42 13.69 6.70 7.10
N PRO A 43 14.73 7.19 6.39
CA PRO A 43 14.87 8.61 6.13
C PRO A 43 13.71 9.13 5.27
N ARG A 44 13.15 8.29 4.38
CA ARG A 44 12.14 8.71 3.42
C ARG A 44 10.76 8.92 4.06
N CYS A 45 10.11 10.00 3.67
CA CYS A 45 8.74 10.29 4.06
C CYS A 45 7.79 9.31 3.35
N LEU A 46 7.13 8.43 4.11
CA LEU A 46 6.17 7.46 3.61
C LEU A 46 4.76 8.00 3.76
N VAL A 47 3.96 7.90 2.69
CA VAL A 47 2.58 8.39 2.67
C VAL A 47 1.62 7.25 2.39
N LEU A 48 0.50 7.21 3.10
CA LEU A 48 -0.64 6.36 2.73
C LEU A 48 -1.33 6.95 1.51
N SER A 49 -1.16 6.28 0.37
CA SER A 49 -1.81 6.66 -0.88
C SER A 49 -3.24 6.12 -0.98
N ALA A 50 -3.47 4.91 -0.48
CA ALA A 50 -4.80 4.28 -0.48
C ALA A 50 -4.95 3.27 0.66
N VAL A 51 -6.18 3.05 1.11
CA VAL A 51 -6.54 2.05 2.12
C VAL A 51 -7.86 1.40 1.73
N PHE A 52 -7.92 0.08 1.83
CA PHE A 52 -9.08 -0.75 1.55
C PHE A 52 -9.46 -1.55 2.78
N GLU A 53 -10.74 -1.57 3.11
CA GLU A 53 -11.26 -2.29 4.28
C GLU A 53 -11.79 -3.67 3.91
N PHE A 54 -11.52 -4.64 4.77
CA PHE A 54 -12.03 -6.00 4.65
C PHE A 54 -12.60 -6.45 5.99
N GLU A 55 -13.65 -7.25 5.94
CA GLU A 55 -14.34 -7.75 7.15
C GLU A 55 -13.42 -8.64 7.98
N SER A 56 -12.59 -9.44 7.29
CA SER A 56 -11.69 -10.41 7.91
C SER A 56 -10.23 -10.29 7.45
N ILE A 57 -9.34 -10.77 8.32
CA ILE A 57 -7.90 -10.88 8.04
C ILE A 57 -7.64 -11.81 6.85
N VAL A 58 -8.46 -12.86 6.72
CA VAL A 58 -8.32 -13.84 5.65
C VAL A 58 -8.61 -13.19 4.30
N GLN A 59 -9.66 -12.38 4.21
CA GLN A 59 -9.98 -11.61 3.00
C GLN A 59 -8.86 -10.61 2.67
N ALA A 60 -8.42 -9.80 3.63
CA ALA A 60 -7.34 -8.83 3.41
C ALA A 60 -6.04 -9.50 2.94
N ARG A 61 -5.65 -10.63 3.54
CA ARG A 61 -4.45 -11.37 3.17
C ARG A 61 -4.58 -12.02 1.78
N ARG A 62 -5.76 -12.51 1.42
CA ARG A 62 -6.02 -13.04 0.07
C ARG A 62 -5.95 -11.93 -0.98
N ALA A 63 -6.55 -10.77 -0.69
CA ALA A 63 -6.53 -9.62 -1.57
C ALA A 63 -5.12 -9.08 -1.78
N GLU A 64 -4.34 -8.95 -0.70
CA GLU A 64 -2.93 -8.56 -0.77
C GLU A 64 -2.09 -9.55 -1.60
N LYS A 65 -2.22 -10.86 -1.34
CA LYS A 65 -1.52 -11.89 -2.13
C LYS A 65 -1.90 -11.84 -3.61
N ALA A 66 -3.18 -11.65 -3.92
CA ALA A 66 -3.68 -11.56 -5.29
C ALA A 66 -3.09 -10.34 -6.02
N ALA A 67 -2.98 -9.19 -5.34
CA ALA A 67 -2.32 -8.02 -5.93
C ALA A 67 -0.82 -8.26 -6.16
N HIS A 68 -0.13 -8.89 -5.20
CA HIS A 68 1.28 -9.24 -5.36
C HIS A 68 1.51 -10.17 -6.56
N GLU A 69 0.61 -11.13 -6.78
CA GLU A 69 0.65 -12.02 -7.95
C GLU A 69 0.37 -11.24 -9.25
N GLN A 70 -0.69 -10.42 -9.27
CA GLN A 70 -1.08 -9.59 -10.42
C GLN A 70 0.02 -8.65 -10.88
N PHE A 71 0.72 -8.00 -9.93
CA PHE A 71 1.77 -7.01 -10.22
C PHE A 71 3.18 -7.59 -10.10
N SER A 72 3.33 -8.92 -10.04
CA SER A 72 4.63 -9.60 -9.84
C SER A 72 5.69 -9.21 -10.86
N GLN A 73 5.31 -8.93 -12.11
CA GLN A 73 6.23 -8.45 -13.16
C GLN A 73 6.85 -7.08 -12.85
N HIS A 74 6.26 -6.31 -11.94
CA HIS A 74 6.74 -5.00 -11.49
C HIS A 74 7.48 -5.09 -10.14
N LEU A 75 7.66 -6.27 -9.56
CA LEU A 75 8.29 -6.43 -8.26
C LEU A 75 9.75 -5.94 -8.29
N PHE A 76 10.07 -4.95 -7.46
CA PHE A 76 11.43 -4.44 -7.29
C PHE A 76 12.11 -5.01 -6.04
N GLN A 77 11.41 -4.99 -4.92
CA GLN A 77 11.84 -5.53 -3.63
C GLN A 77 10.64 -6.14 -2.91
N LYS A 78 10.89 -6.84 -1.79
CA LYS A 78 9.95 -7.69 -1.05
C LYS A 78 8.45 -7.34 -1.13
N GLU A 79 8.10 -6.06 -0.98
CA GLU A 79 6.71 -5.56 -1.05
C GLU A 79 6.58 -4.30 -1.92
N TRP A 80 7.63 -3.92 -2.65
CA TRP A 80 7.70 -2.70 -3.46
C TRP A 80 7.61 -3.04 -4.94
N PHE A 81 6.71 -2.36 -5.63
CA PHE A 81 6.39 -2.58 -7.03
C PHE A 81 6.62 -1.30 -7.83
N GLN A 82 7.23 -1.43 -9.01
CA GLN A 82 7.49 -0.34 -9.95
C GLN A 82 6.24 0.01 -10.77
N VAL A 83 5.15 0.30 -10.08
CA VAL A 83 3.85 0.63 -10.66
C VAL A 83 3.18 1.73 -9.83
N CYS A 84 2.50 2.64 -10.51
CA CYS A 84 1.79 3.74 -9.85
C CYS A 84 0.73 3.19 -8.89
N TRP A 85 0.65 3.75 -7.69
CA TRP A 85 -0.35 3.37 -6.69
C TRP A 85 -1.79 3.49 -7.21
N LYS A 86 -2.06 4.46 -8.10
CA LYS A 86 -3.39 4.64 -8.71
C LYS A 86 -3.81 3.45 -9.56
N THR A 87 -2.86 2.82 -10.25
CA THR A 87 -3.11 1.60 -11.05
C THR A 87 -3.46 0.43 -10.14
N VAL A 88 -2.72 0.25 -9.05
CA VAL A 88 -3.02 -0.80 -8.07
C VAL A 88 -4.36 -0.54 -7.37
N ALA A 89 -4.66 0.72 -7.05
CA ALA A 89 -5.93 1.10 -6.44
C ALA A 89 -7.12 0.84 -7.36
N ALA A 90 -7.03 1.22 -8.63
CA ALA A 90 -8.07 0.95 -9.62
C ALA A 90 -8.32 -0.57 -9.75
N TRP A 91 -7.26 -1.38 -9.75
CA TRP A 91 -7.40 -2.83 -9.75
C TRP A 91 -8.15 -3.34 -8.51
N TYR A 92 -7.86 -2.83 -7.31
CA TYR A 92 -8.61 -3.19 -6.09
C TYR A 92 -10.09 -2.81 -6.20
N GLU A 93 -10.41 -1.63 -6.73
CA GLU A 93 -11.79 -1.21 -6.98
C GLU A 93 -12.52 -2.14 -7.96
N GLU A 94 -11.85 -2.56 -9.03
CA GLU A 94 -12.37 -3.55 -10.00
C GLU A 94 -12.63 -4.92 -9.36
N GLN A 95 -11.83 -5.32 -8.36
CA GLN A 95 -12.08 -6.53 -7.56
C GLN A 95 -13.18 -6.35 -6.51
N GLY A 96 -13.83 -5.18 -6.44
CA GLY A 96 -14.90 -4.87 -5.50
C GLY A 96 -14.42 -4.44 -4.12
N ALA A 97 -13.14 -4.09 -3.94
CA ALA A 97 -12.64 -3.57 -2.67
C ALA A 97 -13.18 -2.16 -2.40
N ILE A 98 -13.54 -1.89 -1.14
CA ILE A 98 -14.10 -0.61 -0.73
C ILE A 98 -12.99 0.30 -0.20
N TYR A 99 -12.86 1.49 -0.79
CA TYR A 99 -11.98 2.53 -0.29
C TYR A 99 -12.39 2.97 1.11
N ARG A 100 -11.43 3.00 2.04
CA ARG A 100 -11.59 3.71 3.30
C ARG A 100 -11.52 5.20 3.00
N LYS A 101 -12.64 5.90 3.17
CA LYS A 101 -12.63 7.36 3.16
C LYS A 101 -11.87 7.83 4.40
N ASN A 102 -10.86 8.68 4.23
CA ASN A 102 -10.28 9.43 5.34
C ASN A 102 -11.35 10.44 5.80
N THR A 103 -12.15 10.08 6.80
CA THR A 103 -12.94 11.02 7.61
C THR A 103 -12.11 11.50 8.78
#